data_AF-A0AAP2G1M1-F1
#
_entry.id   AF-A0AAP2G1M1-F1
#
_cell.length_a   1.000
_cell.length_b   1.000
_cell.length_c   1.000
_cell.angle_alpha   90.00
_cell.angle_beta   90.00
_cell.angle_gamma   90.00
#
_symmetry.space_group_name_H-M   'P 1'
#
loop_
_entity.id
_entity.type
_entity.pdbx_description
1 polymer ?
#
loop_
_entity_poly.entity_id
_entity_poly.type
_entity_poly.pdbx_seq_one_letter_code
_entity_poly.pdbx_strand_id
1 'polypeptide(L)'
;MSSHHFVKENQEPALVILGLEGLDYDTIAPLLEWVPTVVVTEETVEKVISLGIKIDLILASEGFQKENIHLLEEQYPVRFMTAKEGNYLEEGLQYLVASKHSAVNILGYDHLKVFSLSDKLEFLNIVIWDGPMRYFPVKGGRLKKYFSTGSLQLHAAEDSFVEMVYAEGSELIQIKHATFVEVEEGMVELKAKDLFWVGELQGVQP
;
A
#
# COMPACT_ATOMS: atom_id res chain seq x y z
N MET A 1 37.44 -7.83 -9.08
CA MET A 1 37.03 -8.53 -7.84
C MET A 1 35.53 -8.39 -7.74
N SER A 2 34.79 -9.50 -7.74
CA SER A 2 33.32 -9.50 -7.76
C SER A 2 32.79 -8.93 -6.44
N SER A 3 32.19 -7.74 -6.49
CA SER A 3 31.43 -7.17 -5.39
C SER A 3 30.16 -7.99 -5.20
N HIS A 4 30.22 -8.99 -4.32
CA HIS A 4 29.04 -9.66 -3.79
C HIS A 4 28.18 -8.58 -3.09
N HIS A 5 27.14 -8.09 -3.77
CA HIS A 5 26.08 -7.35 -3.10
C HIS A 5 25.33 -8.37 -2.26
N PHE A 6 25.56 -8.35 -0.94
CA PHE A 6 24.72 -9.06 0.00
C PHE A 6 23.41 -8.28 0.08
N VAL A 7 22.46 -8.59 -0.79
CA VAL A 7 21.08 -8.12 -0.64
C VAL A 7 20.57 -8.77 0.64
N LYS A 8 20.33 -7.99 1.70
CA LYS A 8 19.61 -8.50 2.86
C LYS A 8 18.19 -8.85 2.36
N GLU A 9 17.74 -10.06 2.65
CA GLU A 9 16.35 -10.46 2.45
C GLU A 9 15.41 -9.43 3.11
N ASN A 10 14.29 -9.12 2.45
CA ASN A 10 13.20 -8.22 2.90
C ASN A 10 13.52 -6.71 2.96
N GLN A 11 14.42 -6.19 2.11
CA GLN A 11 14.53 -4.74 1.92
C GLN A 11 13.37 -4.15 1.12
N GLU A 12 12.81 -4.92 0.19
CA GLU A 12 11.76 -4.47 -0.71
C GLU A 12 10.37 -4.58 -0.06
N PRO A 13 9.43 -3.68 -0.39
CA PRO A 13 8.09 -3.73 0.16
C PRO A 13 7.38 -4.99 -0.32
N ALA A 14 6.76 -5.74 0.60
CA ALA A 14 5.85 -6.81 0.23
C ALA A 14 4.64 -6.27 -0.56
N LEU A 15 3.91 -7.15 -1.22
CA LEU A 15 2.69 -6.81 -1.96
C LEU A 15 1.53 -7.66 -1.43
N VAL A 16 0.54 -7.01 -0.84
CA VAL A 16 -0.72 -7.64 -0.42
C VAL A 16 -1.79 -7.28 -1.43
N ILE A 17 -2.44 -8.28 -2.02
CA ILE A 17 -3.51 -8.11 -3.01
C ILE A 17 -4.82 -8.59 -2.40
N LEU A 18 -5.63 -7.66 -1.90
CA LEU A 18 -6.99 -7.95 -1.40
C LEU A 18 -8.04 -7.86 -2.50
N GLY A 19 -7.79 -7.01 -3.49
CA GLY A 19 -8.66 -6.74 -4.61
C GLY A 19 -7.86 -6.15 -5.76
N LEU A 20 -8.43 -6.26 -6.95
CA LEU A 20 -7.85 -5.75 -8.20
C LEU A 20 -8.87 -4.91 -8.97
N GLU A 21 -9.91 -4.39 -8.30
CA GLU A 21 -10.85 -3.44 -8.90
C GLU A 21 -10.15 -2.10 -9.17
N GLY A 22 -10.41 -1.53 -10.34
CA GLY A 22 -9.89 -0.19 -10.71
C GLY A 22 -8.38 -0.12 -10.95
N LEU A 23 -7.64 -1.22 -10.80
CA LEU A 23 -6.21 -1.30 -11.04
C LEU A 23 -5.93 -1.92 -12.42
N ASP A 24 -5.11 -1.24 -13.20
CA ASP A 24 -4.57 -1.77 -14.45
C ASP A 24 -3.20 -2.43 -14.23
N TYR A 25 -2.74 -3.15 -15.26
CA TYR A 25 -1.45 -3.81 -15.19
C TYR A 25 -0.28 -2.80 -15.11
N ASP A 26 -0.44 -1.61 -15.69
CA ASP A 26 0.59 -0.56 -15.66
C ASP A 26 0.80 0.00 -14.24
N THR A 27 -0.21 -0.04 -13.38
CA THR A 27 -0.09 0.27 -11.94
C THR A 27 0.57 -0.88 -11.17
N ILE A 28 0.27 -2.13 -11.52
CA ILE A 28 0.73 -3.32 -10.78
C ILE A 28 2.18 -3.69 -11.16
N ALA A 29 2.54 -3.62 -12.44
CA ALA A 29 3.83 -4.08 -12.95
C ALA A 29 5.03 -3.44 -12.25
N PRO A 30 5.07 -2.11 -12.00
CA PRO A 30 6.16 -1.47 -11.26
C PRO A 30 6.32 -2.01 -9.83
N LEU A 31 5.23 -2.44 -9.19
CA LEU A 31 5.27 -3.03 -7.84
C LEU A 31 5.90 -4.42 -7.83
N LEU A 32 5.91 -5.10 -8.97
CA LEU A 32 6.46 -6.45 -9.13
C LEU A 32 7.93 -6.45 -9.56
N GLU A 33 8.48 -5.33 -10.07
CA GLU A 33 9.85 -5.23 -10.58
C GLU A 33 10.92 -5.66 -9.57
N TRP A 34 10.63 -5.46 -8.29
CA TRP A 34 11.53 -5.76 -7.19
C TRP A 34 11.32 -7.16 -6.60
N VAL A 35 10.53 -8.01 -7.27
CA VAL A 35 10.20 -9.38 -6.87
C VAL A 35 9.74 -9.43 -5.40
N PRO A 36 8.66 -8.69 -5.05
CA PRO A 36 8.19 -8.63 -3.67
C PRO A 36 7.68 -9.99 -3.23
N THR A 37 7.60 -10.20 -1.91
CA THR A 37 6.73 -11.26 -1.38
C THR A 37 5.29 -10.91 -1.68
N VAL A 38 4.61 -11.75 -2.47
CA VAL A 38 3.22 -11.57 -2.89
C VAL A 38 2.28 -12.39 -2.00
N VAL A 39 1.41 -11.68 -1.29
CA VAL A 39 0.36 -12.25 -0.44
C VAL A 39 -0.99 -11.96 -1.09
N VAL A 40 -1.80 -13.00 -1.29
CA VAL A 40 -3.14 -12.89 -1.89
C VAL A 40 -4.20 -13.51 -0.98
N THR A 41 -5.46 -13.26 -1.29
CA THR A 41 -6.61 -13.92 -0.64
C THR A 41 -7.13 -15.07 -1.49
N GLU A 42 -7.88 -15.99 -0.89
CA GLU A 42 -8.63 -17.01 -1.65
C GLU A 42 -9.57 -16.41 -2.71
N GLU A 43 -10.02 -15.18 -2.51
CA GLU A 43 -10.91 -14.46 -3.44
C GLU A 43 -10.16 -13.92 -4.67
N THR A 44 -8.85 -13.67 -4.55
CA THR A 44 -8.05 -13.01 -5.60
C THR A 44 -7.06 -13.93 -6.28
N VAL A 45 -6.74 -15.08 -5.68
CA VAL A 45 -5.70 -16.01 -6.15
C VAL A 45 -5.81 -16.37 -7.63
N GLU A 46 -6.99 -16.77 -8.10
CA GLU A 46 -7.23 -17.15 -9.50
C GLU A 46 -6.95 -16.00 -10.47
N LYS A 47 -7.43 -14.80 -10.12
CA LYS A 47 -7.20 -13.60 -10.93
C LYS A 47 -5.71 -13.25 -10.98
N VAL A 48 -5.01 -13.32 -9.85
CA VAL A 48 -3.57 -13.05 -9.77
C VAL A 48 -2.76 -14.07 -10.58
N ILE A 49 -3.13 -15.36 -10.53
CA ILE A 49 -2.51 -16.40 -11.38
C ILE A 49 -2.72 -16.10 -12.86
N SER A 50 -3.93 -15.68 -13.26
CA SER A 50 -4.22 -15.35 -14.66
C SER A 50 -3.39 -14.19 -15.21
N LEU A 51 -2.89 -13.30 -14.34
CA LEU A 51 -1.97 -12.21 -14.68
C LEU A 51 -0.51 -12.65 -14.79
N GLY A 52 -0.22 -13.94 -14.56
CA GLY A 52 1.14 -14.48 -14.57
C GLY A 52 1.98 -14.05 -13.36
N ILE A 53 1.33 -13.57 -12.29
CA ILE A 53 2.01 -13.10 -11.08
C ILE A 53 2.31 -14.31 -10.19
N LYS A 54 3.57 -14.42 -9.75
CA LYS A 54 3.98 -15.46 -8.80
C LYS A 54 3.46 -15.14 -7.40
N ILE A 55 2.95 -16.15 -6.71
CA ILE A 55 2.34 -16.01 -5.38
C ILE A 55 3.16 -16.78 -4.36
N ASP A 56 3.44 -16.16 -3.22
CA ASP A 56 4.20 -16.77 -2.12
C ASP A 56 3.29 -17.24 -0.99
N LEU A 57 2.21 -16.51 -0.73
CA LEU A 57 1.26 -16.81 0.35
C LEU A 57 -0.19 -16.59 -0.08
N ILE A 58 -1.05 -17.56 0.21
CA ILE A 58 -2.50 -17.48 0.01
C ILE A 58 -3.17 -17.51 1.38
N LEU A 59 -3.85 -16.42 1.73
CA LEU A 59 -4.70 -16.30 2.91
C LEU A 59 -6.07 -16.90 2.60
N ALA A 60 -6.38 -18.02 3.24
CA ALA A 60 -7.54 -18.83 2.87
C ALA A 60 -8.17 -19.54 4.07
N SER A 61 -9.46 -19.79 3.99
CA SER A 61 -10.21 -20.66 4.89
C SER A 61 -9.71 -22.10 4.81
N GLU A 62 -9.92 -22.89 5.87
CA GLU A 62 -9.54 -24.32 5.85
C GLU A 62 -10.26 -25.13 4.77
N GLY A 63 -11.49 -24.72 4.39
CA GLY A 63 -12.25 -25.36 3.32
C GLY A 63 -11.56 -25.16 1.98
N PHE A 64 -11.25 -23.91 1.64
CA PHE A 64 -10.55 -23.57 0.40
C PHE A 64 -9.20 -24.28 0.30
N GLN A 65 -8.41 -24.32 1.38
CA GLN A 65 -7.11 -25.01 1.38
C GLN A 65 -7.22 -26.50 1.03
N LYS A 66 -8.24 -27.19 1.54
CA LYS A 66 -8.47 -28.62 1.28
C LYS A 66 -8.89 -28.87 -0.17
N GLU A 67 -9.72 -27.99 -0.71
CA GLU A 67 -10.22 -28.09 -2.09
C GLU A 67 -9.15 -27.70 -3.12
N ASN A 68 -8.23 -26.81 -2.75
CA ASN A 68 -7.26 -26.21 -3.66
C ASN A 68 -5.80 -26.60 -3.37
N ILE A 69 -5.56 -27.80 -2.84
CA ILE A 69 -4.20 -28.28 -2.52
C ILE A 69 -3.26 -28.31 -3.74
N HIS A 70 -3.82 -28.43 -4.95
CA HIS A 70 -3.09 -28.42 -6.22
C HIS A 70 -2.32 -27.11 -6.45
N LEU A 71 -2.80 -25.98 -5.90
CA LEU A 71 -2.10 -24.69 -5.99
C LEU A 71 -0.69 -24.74 -5.38
N LEU A 72 -0.45 -25.62 -4.39
CA LEU A 72 0.88 -25.80 -3.79
C LEU A 72 1.93 -26.30 -4.81
N GLU A 73 1.50 -27.10 -5.78
CA GLU A 73 2.35 -27.60 -6.86
C GLU A 73 2.45 -26.58 -8.01
N GLU A 74 1.31 -26.04 -8.45
CA GLU A 74 1.26 -25.08 -9.56
C GLU A 74 2.02 -23.78 -9.27
N GLN A 75 1.93 -23.30 -8.03
CA GLN A 75 2.56 -22.07 -7.58
C GLN A 75 3.79 -22.32 -6.70
N TYR A 76 4.45 -23.47 -6.80
CA TYR A 76 5.62 -23.79 -5.95
C TYR A 76 6.74 -22.71 -6.00
N PRO A 77 7.28 -22.25 -4.85
CA PRO A 77 6.86 -22.57 -3.49
C PRO A 77 5.81 -21.58 -2.96
N VAL A 78 4.52 -21.93 -3.02
CA VAL A 78 3.44 -21.18 -2.36
C VAL A 78 3.06 -21.86 -1.05
N ARG A 79 2.51 -21.09 -0.11
CA ARG A 79 1.98 -21.61 1.15
C ARG A 79 0.56 -21.11 1.37
N PHE A 80 -0.24 -21.93 2.04
CA PHE A 80 -1.49 -21.47 2.63
C PHE A 80 -1.24 -20.94 4.05
N MET A 81 -2.00 -19.90 4.40
CA MET A 81 -2.17 -19.44 5.76
C MET A 81 -3.65 -19.36 6.06
N THR A 82 -4.05 -20.00 7.17
CA THR A 82 -5.44 -19.99 7.60
C THR A 82 -5.85 -18.59 8.04
N ALA A 83 -6.82 -18.02 7.33
CA ALA A 83 -7.44 -16.75 7.65
C ALA A 83 -8.95 -16.88 7.50
N LYS A 84 -9.69 -16.09 8.28
CA LYS A 84 -11.15 -16.01 8.15
C LYS A 84 -11.51 -14.87 7.21
N GLU A 85 -12.62 -15.03 6.50
CA GLU A 85 -13.23 -13.96 5.71
C GLU A 85 -13.35 -12.68 6.57
N GLY A 86 -12.96 -11.54 6.00
CA GLY A 86 -12.90 -10.26 6.70
C GLY A 86 -11.66 -10.02 7.57
N ASN A 87 -10.80 -11.03 7.81
CA ASN A 87 -9.56 -10.88 8.59
C ASN A 87 -8.28 -11.01 7.75
N TYR A 88 -8.38 -11.15 6.43
CA TYR A 88 -7.22 -11.38 5.55
C TYR A 88 -6.11 -10.35 5.74
N LEU A 89 -6.46 -9.06 5.73
CA LEU A 89 -5.43 -8.02 5.84
C LEU A 89 -4.69 -8.10 7.18
N GLU A 90 -5.41 -8.26 8.28
CA GLU A 90 -4.80 -8.34 9.61
C GLU A 90 -3.82 -9.51 9.71
N GLU A 91 -4.24 -10.71 9.31
CA GLU A 91 -3.38 -11.91 9.32
C GLU A 91 -2.17 -11.73 8.38
N GLY A 92 -2.40 -11.17 7.19
CA GLY A 92 -1.34 -10.87 6.22
C GLY A 92 -0.29 -9.90 6.78
N LEU A 93 -0.71 -8.80 7.40
CA LEU A 93 0.21 -7.85 8.02
C LEU A 93 0.96 -8.46 9.21
N GLN A 94 0.29 -9.26 10.04
CA GLN A 94 0.93 -9.98 11.14
C GLN A 94 2.01 -10.95 10.64
N TYR A 95 1.72 -11.69 9.57
CA TYR A 95 2.71 -12.54 8.90
C TYR A 95 3.92 -11.74 8.41
N LEU A 96 3.69 -10.59 7.75
CA LEU A 96 4.76 -9.76 7.22
C LEU A 96 5.67 -9.23 8.34
N VAL A 97 5.09 -8.76 9.45
CA VAL A 97 5.84 -8.33 10.65
C VAL A 97 6.63 -9.50 11.24
N ALA A 98 6.02 -10.67 11.43
CA ALA A 98 6.70 -11.86 11.95
C ALA A 98 7.84 -12.33 11.03
N SER A 99 7.67 -12.14 9.73
CA SER A 99 8.67 -12.44 8.70
C SER A 99 9.68 -11.31 8.48
N LYS A 100 9.69 -10.29 9.34
CA LYS A 100 10.64 -9.15 9.34
C LYS A 100 10.59 -8.25 8.10
N HIS A 101 9.45 -8.18 7.42
CA HIS A 101 9.22 -7.14 6.43
C HIS A 101 9.06 -5.80 7.14
N SER A 102 9.61 -4.74 6.55
CA SER A 102 9.46 -3.37 7.07
C SER A 102 8.50 -2.50 6.27
N ALA A 103 8.06 -2.97 5.10
CA ALA A 103 7.20 -2.19 4.20
C ALA A 103 6.26 -3.10 3.40
N VAL A 104 5.12 -2.54 3.00
CA VAL A 104 4.09 -3.24 2.22
C VAL A 104 3.29 -2.27 1.35
N ASN A 105 3.04 -2.66 0.10
CA ASN A 105 2.00 -2.10 -0.76
C ASN A 105 0.74 -2.96 -0.63
N ILE A 106 -0.42 -2.32 -0.50
CA ILE A 106 -1.70 -3.01 -0.34
C ILE A 106 -2.64 -2.57 -1.47
N LEU A 107 -3.12 -3.53 -2.26
CA LEU A 107 -4.07 -3.33 -3.35
C LEU A 107 -5.48 -3.74 -2.89
N GLY A 108 -6.50 -2.99 -3.30
CA GLY A 108 -7.91 -3.31 -3.02
C GLY A 108 -8.33 -3.02 -1.58
N TYR A 109 -7.70 -2.03 -0.94
CA TYR A 109 -8.10 -1.54 0.37
C TYR A 109 -8.73 -0.15 0.26
N ASP A 110 -9.90 0.02 0.87
CA ASP A 110 -10.66 1.27 0.87
C ASP A 110 -9.87 2.39 1.57
N HIS A 111 -9.41 3.37 0.79
CA HIS A 111 -8.59 4.47 1.28
C HIS A 111 -9.30 5.32 2.36
N LEU A 112 -10.64 5.28 2.46
CA LEU A 112 -11.37 5.97 3.52
C LEU A 112 -11.17 5.33 4.90
N LYS A 113 -10.67 4.09 4.96
CA LYS A 113 -10.46 3.33 6.19
C LYS A 113 -9.01 3.32 6.69
N VAL A 114 -8.11 4.07 6.05
CA VAL A 114 -6.66 4.09 6.34
C VAL A 114 -6.30 4.30 7.82
N PHE A 115 -7.12 5.02 8.58
CA PHE A 115 -6.90 5.21 10.02
C PHE A 115 -7.06 3.93 10.85
N SER A 116 -7.77 2.92 10.35
CA SER A 116 -7.83 1.60 11.01
C SER A 116 -6.50 0.83 10.98
N LEU A 117 -5.53 1.29 10.18
CA LEU A 117 -4.18 0.72 10.11
C LEU A 117 -3.18 1.43 11.04
N SER A 118 -3.63 2.40 11.84
CA SER A 118 -2.74 3.27 12.62
C SER A 118 -1.84 2.51 13.60
N ASP A 119 -2.35 1.43 14.21
CA ASP A 119 -1.59 0.57 15.11
C ASP A 119 -0.50 -0.24 14.39
N LYS A 120 -0.67 -0.50 13.09
CA LYS A 120 0.32 -1.21 12.26
C LYS A 120 1.46 -0.30 11.80
N LEU A 121 1.25 1.01 11.80
CA LEU A 121 2.22 2.00 11.35
C LEU A 121 3.49 2.04 12.23
N GLU A 122 3.47 1.52 13.45
CA GLU A 122 4.68 1.39 14.26
C GLU A 122 5.63 0.30 13.75
N PHE A 123 5.09 -0.69 13.02
CA PHE A 123 5.82 -1.88 12.58
C PHE A 123 6.08 -1.90 11.08
N LEU A 124 5.19 -1.28 10.28
CA LEU A 124 5.24 -1.31 8.83
C LEU A 124 5.18 0.09 8.22
N ASN A 125 5.90 0.27 7.12
CA ASN A 125 5.68 1.33 6.17
C ASN A 125 4.62 0.87 5.17
N ILE A 126 3.42 1.43 5.29
CA ILE A 126 2.26 1.00 4.51
C ILE A 126 1.99 2.00 3.40
N VAL A 127 1.75 1.49 2.19
CA VAL A 127 1.23 2.23 1.04
C VAL A 127 -0.04 1.55 0.58
N ILE A 128 -1.11 2.32 0.38
CA ILE A 128 -2.37 1.82 -0.19
C ILE A 128 -2.48 2.26 -1.64
N TRP A 129 -2.95 1.36 -2.49
CA TRP A 129 -3.34 1.64 -3.86
C TRP A 129 -4.85 1.42 -4.01
N ASP A 130 -5.55 2.48 -4.36
CA ASP A 130 -6.99 2.46 -4.65
C ASP A 130 -7.20 3.10 -6.02
N GLY A 131 -7.34 2.24 -7.04
CA GLY A 131 -7.20 2.62 -8.43
C GLY A 131 -5.84 3.28 -8.72
N PRO A 132 -5.78 4.39 -9.49
CA PRO A 132 -4.52 5.05 -9.81
C PRO A 132 -3.97 5.91 -8.67
N MET A 133 -4.67 5.98 -7.52
CA MET A 133 -4.27 6.78 -6.38
C MET A 133 -3.41 5.97 -5.42
N ARG A 134 -2.28 6.56 -5.04
CA ARG A 134 -1.35 6.03 -4.05
C ARG A 134 -1.45 6.84 -2.76
N TYR A 135 -1.77 6.17 -1.66
CA TYR A 135 -1.89 6.78 -0.33
C TYR A 135 -0.76 6.34 0.59
N PHE A 136 -0.18 7.29 1.32
CA PHE A 136 0.87 7.02 2.30
C PHE A 136 0.71 7.88 3.56
N PRO A 137 1.09 7.35 4.74
CA PRO A 137 0.93 8.03 6.02
C PRO A 137 2.07 9.00 6.30
N VAL A 138 1.75 10.12 6.96
CA VAL A 138 2.70 11.09 7.48
C VAL A 138 2.66 11.04 9.01
N LYS A 139 3.39 10.06 9.59
CA LYS A 139 3.35 9.70 11.02
C LYS A 139 3.78 10.84 11.95
N GLY A 140 4.73 11.67 11.52
CA GLY A 140 5.28 12.78 12.32
C GLY A 140 4.58 14.12 12.13
N GLY A 141 3.44 14.15 11.42
CA GLY A 141 2.73 15.38 11.11
C GLY A 141 3.50 16.32 10.18
N ARG A 142 4.61 15.88 9.56
CA ARG A 142 5.42 16.70 8.64
C ARG A 142 5.91 15.88 7.46
N LEU A 143 5.68 16.41 6.26
CA LEU A 143 6.19 15.87 5.00
C LEU A 143 6.80 17.02 4.21
N LYS A 144 8.01 16.85 3.70
CA LYS A 144 8.61 17.76 2.72
C LYS A 144 8.95 16.96 1.47
N LYS A 145 8.30 17.27 0.35
CA LYS A 145 8.41 16.50 -0.90
C LYS A 145 8.32 17.43 -2.10
N TYR A 146 9.02 17.08 -3.18
CA TYR A 146 8.81 17.69 -4.49
C TYR A 146 7.57 17.06 -5.13
N PHE A 147 6.58 17.88 -5.48
CA PHE A 147 5.39 17.45 -6.20
C PHE A 147 5.44 17.98 -7.62
N SER A 148 4.91 17.19 -8.57
CA SER A 148 4.51 17.69 -9.88
C SER A 148 3.17 18.40 -9.75
N THR A 149 2.84 19.27 -10.72
CA THR A 149 1.52 19.90 -10.78
C THR A 149 0.40 18.86 -10.79
N GLY A 150 -0.59 19.02 -9.92
CA GLY A 150 -1.73 18.11 -9.81
C GLY A 150 -2.54 18.32 -8.53
N SER A 151 -3.35 17.32 -8.19
CA SER A 151 -4.21 17.35 -7.01
C SER A 151 -3.75 16.30 -5.98
N LEU A 152 -3.73 16.68 -4.70
CA LEU A 152 -3.50 15.78 -3.58
C LEU A 152 -4.81 15.59 -2.81
N GLN A 153 -5.04 14.36 -2.37
CA GLN A 153 -6.12 14.05 -1.45
C GLN A 153 -5.58 13.95 -0.03
N LEU A 154 -6.20 14.64 0.92
CA LEU A 154 -5.77 14.66 2.31
C LEU A 154 -6.79 13.95 3.19
N HIS A 155 -6.32 13.00 4.01
CA HIS A 155 -7.11 12.41 5.09
C HIS A 155 -6.45 12.73 6.42
N ALA A 156 -7.19 13.39 7.31
CA ALA A 156 -6.81 13.64 8.69
C ALA A 156 -8.07 13.56 9.57
N ALA A 157 -7.94 13.80 10.88
CA ALA A 157 -9.09 13.93 11.75
C ALA A 157 -10.07 15.02 11.23
N GLU A 158 -11.37 14.76 11.34
CA GLU A 158 -12.40 15.71 10.90
C GLU A 158 -12.24 17.06 11.61
N ASP A 159 -12.42 18.16 10.88
CA ASP A 159 -12.24 19.54 11.32
C ASP A 159 -10.83 19.90 11.81
N SER A 160 -9.85 19.01 11.63
CA SER A 160 -8.43 19.34 11.82
C SER A 160 -7.88 20.17 10.66
N PHE A 161 -6.62 20.60 10.78
CA PHE A 161 -5.98 21.45 9.79
C PHE A 161 -4.66 20.85 9.32
N VAL A 162 -4.40 20.98 8.02
CA VAL A 162 -3.09 20.73 7.40
C VAL A 162 -2.60 22.05 6.82
N GLU A 163 -1.45 22.53 7.28
CA GLU A 163 -0.76 23.69 6.70
C GLU A 163 0.09 23.22 5.51
N MET A 164 -0.12 23.84 4.34
CA MET A 164 0.68 23.67 3.15
C MET A 164 1.64 24.86 3.02
N VAL A 165 2.94 24.60 3.00
CA VAL A 165 3.98 25.62 2.93
C VAL A 165 4.71 25.52 1.60
N TYR A 166 4.70 26.63 0.86
CA TYR A 166 5.37 26.84 -0.41
C TYR A 166 6.56 27.80 -0.23
N ALA A 167 7.29 28.10 -1.31
CA ALA A 167 8.38 29.07 -1.27
C ALA A 167 7.90 30.50 -0.95
N GLU A 168 6.72 30.87 -1.44
CA GLU A 168 6.20 32.25 -1.36
C GLU A 168 5.18 32.49 -0.25
N GLY A 169 4.78 31.45 0.49
CA GLY A 169 3.78 31.57 1.56
C GLY A 169 3.29 30.23 2.10
N SER A 170 2.25 30.29 2.94
CA SER A 170 1.55 29.10 3.44
C SER A 170 0.04 29.29 3.41
N GLU A 171 -0.67 28.17 3.32
CA GLU A 171 -2.11 28.08 3.38
C GLU A 171 -2.51 27.06 4.44
N LEU A 172 -3.61 27.31 5.16
CA LEU A 172 -4.15 26.41 6.17
C LEU A 172 -5.42 25.75 5.64
N ILE A 173 -5.38 24.45 5.40
CA ILE A 173 -6.46 23.66 4.83
C ILE A 173 -7.26 23.00 5.95
N GLN A 174 -8.56 23.27 6.02
CA GLN A 174 -9.47 22.57 6.94
C GLN A 174 -9.87 21.22 6.33
N ILE A 175 -9.70 20.15 7.10
CA ILE A 175 -10.01 18.79 6.68
C ILE A 175 -11.50 18.50 6.84
N LYS A 176 -12.11 18.15 5.71
CA LYS A 176 -13.48 17.66 5.58
C LYS A 176 -13.48 16.26 4.98
N HIS A 177 -14.66 15.62 4.94
CA HIS A 177 -14.84 14.24 4.47
C HIS A 177 -14.15 13.93 3.12
N ALA A 178 -14.19 14.86 2.17
CA ALA A 178 -13.43 14.80 0.92
C ALA A 178 -12.61 16.10 0.78
N THR A 179 -11.31 16.03 1.06
CA THR A 179 -10.41 17.19 0.97
C THR A 179 -9.39 16.97 -0.14
N PHE A 180 -9.54 17.74 -1.21
CA PHE A 180 -8.59 17.82 -2.32
C PHE A 180 -7.92 19.20 -2.30
N VAL A 181 -6.62 19.21 -2.57
CA VAL A 181 -5.81 20.42 -2.64
C VAL A 181 -4.99 20.39 -3.92
N GLU A 182 -4.97 21.51 -4.64
CA GLU A 182 -4.12 21.65 -5.81
C GLU A 182 -2.70 21.99 -5.39
N VAL A 183 -1.73 21.40 -6.06
CA VAL A 183 -0.31 21.68 -5.91
C VAL A 183 0.29 22.05 -7.26
N GLU A 184 1.09 23.10 -7.28
CA GLU A 184 1.94 23.41 -8.43
C GLU A 184 3.25 22.62 -8.32
N GLU A 185 3.94 22.47 -9.45
CA GLU A 185 5.24 21.84 -9.49
C GLU A 185 6.24 22.57 -8.57
N GLY A 186 6.79 21.85 -7.60
CA GLY A 186 7.78 22.40 -6.68
C GLY A 186 7.90 21.68 -5.34
N MET A 187 8.76 22.22 -4.48
CA MET A 187 8.91 21.73 -3.11
C MET A 187 7.77 22.24 -2.24
N VAL A 188 6.98 21.33 -1.68
CA VAL A 188 5.90 21.63 -0.72
C VAL A 188 6.21 20.95 0.62
N GLU A 189 5.96 21.67 1.72
CA GLU A 189 5.97 21.10 3.06
C GLU A 189 4.55 21.06 3.63
N LEU A 190 4.04 19.87 3.93
CA LEU A 190 2.75 19.65 4.59
C LEU A 190 2.98 19.48 6.10
N LYS A 191 2.20 20.19 6.92
CA LYS A 191 2.29 20.15 8.38
C LYS A 191 0.92 19.94 9.01
N ALA A 192 0.82 19.01 9.93
CA ALA A 192 -0.37 18.77 10.74
C ALA A 192 0.04 18.49 12.19
N LYS A 193 -0.91 18.60 13.11
CA LYS A 193 -0.67 18.28 14.53
C LYS A 193 -0.45 16.78 14.74
N ASP A 194 -1.25 15.97 14.05
CA ASP A 194 -1.35 14.53 14.25
C ASP A 194 -1.09 13.80 12.91
N LEU A 195 -1.16 12.46 12.93
CA LEU A 195 -1.08 11.63 11.72
C LEU A 195 -2.11 12.09 10.68
N PHE A 196 -1.66 12.22 9.45
CA PHE A 196 -2.52 12.37 8.28
C PHE A 196 -2.00 11.48 7.15
N TRP A 197 -2.83 11.26 6.14
CA TRP A 197 -2.48 10.53 4.92
C TRP A 197 -2.56 11.46 3.72
N VAL A 198 -1.67 11.23 2.78
CA VAL A 198 -1.63 11.93 1.49
C VAL A 198 -1.88 10.91 0.41
N GLY A 199 -2.92 11.15 -0.40
CA GLY A 199 -3.19 10.47 -1.65
C GLY A 199 -2.66 11.30 -2.82
N GLU A 200 -1.95 10.67 -3.73
CA GLU A 200 -1.48 11.28 -4.96
C GLU A 200 -1.75 10.37 -6.15
N LEU A 201 -2.06 10.96 -7.31
CA LEU A 201 -2.24 10.22 -8.54
C LEU A 201 -0.88 9.70 -9.03
N GLN A 202 -0.81 8.43 -9.39
CA GLN A 202 0.35 7.81 -10.01
C GLN A 202 0.03 7.47 -11.47
N GLY A 203 1.02 7.58 -12.36
CA GLY A 203 0.91 7.03 -13.72
C GLY A 203 0.29 7.93 -14.80
N VAL A 204 0.05 9.23 -14.58
CA VAL A 204 -0.24 10.16 -15.69
C VAL A 204 1.03 10.94 -16.04
N GLN A 205 1.86 10.36 -16.89
CA GLN A 205 2.70 11.21 -17.76
C GLN A 205 1.78 11.81 -18.84
N PRO A 206 1.90 13.12 -19.13
CA PRO A 206 1.10 13.76 -20.17
C PRO A 206 1.39 13.20 -21.57
#